data_AF-A0A6P6J5I4-F1
#
_entry.id   AF-A0A6P6J5I4-F1
#
_cell.length_a   1.000
_cell.length_b   1.000
_cell.length_c   1.000
_cell.angle_alpha   90.00
_cell.angle_beta   90.00
_cell.angle_gamma   90.00
#
_symmetry.space_group_name_H-M   'P 1'
#
loop_
_entity.id
_entity.type
_entity.pdbx_description
1 polymer ?
#
loop_
_entity_poly.entity_id
_entity_poly.type
_entity_poly.pdbx_seq_one_letter_code
_entity_poly.pdbx_strand_id
1 'polypeptide(L)'
;MNNNNLQDSGVKLLCTGLENINCKLEILRLSDCSITEEGYKALSSALISNPSHLIELDLTGNDPGESGVNQLCDLLQEPNCQLNTLRFLGPAADEGCQYVTGIVDEVDDADSP
;
A
#
# COMPACT_ATOMS: atom_id res chain seq x y z
N MET A 1 18.12 15.90 -2.78
CA MET A 1 17.27 15.82 -1.58
C MET A 1 15.89 16.31 -1.96
N ASN A 2 15.00 15.38 -2.34
CA ASN A 2 13.59 15.71 -2.52
C ASN A 2 12.94 15.56 -1.16
N ASN A 3 12.79 16.67 -0.43
CA ASN A 3 12.04 16.71 0.82
C ASN A 3 10.54 16.66 0.52
N ASN A 4 10.03 15.58 -0.06
CA ASN A 4 8.59 15.33 -0.16
C ASN A 4 8.09 14.80 1.18
N ASN A 5 8.26 15.61 2.23
CA ASN A 5 7.90 15.26 3.60
C ASN A 5 6.39 15.42 3.79
N LEU A 6 5.62 14.58 3.11
CA LEU A 6 4.17 14.60 3.13
C LEU A 6 3.65 14.33 4.55
N GLN A 7 4.34 13.45 5.29
CA GLN A 7 3.97 13.01 6.63
C GLN A 7 2.55 12.43 6.68
N ASP A 8 2.11 12.01 7.86
CA ASP A 8 0.75 11.47 8.04
C ASP A 8 -0.33 12.51 7.73
N SER A 9 -0.04 13.79 7.99
CA SER A 9 -1.00 14.87 7.74
C SER A 9 -1.29 15.06 6.25
N GLY A 10 -0.26 15.01 5.41
CA GLY A 10 -0.44 15.07 3.96
C GLY A 10 -1.06 13.79 3.40
N VAL A 11 -0.75 12.62 3.95
CA VAL A 11 -1.44 11.36 3.58
C VAL A 11 -2.93 11.45 3.90
N LYS A 12 -3.30 11.94 5.08
CA LYS A 12 -4.72 12.13 5.47
C LYS A 12 -5.46 13.07 4.50
N LEU A 13 -4.79 14.12 4.01
CA LEU A 13 -5.36 14.98 2.97
C LEU A 13 -5.53 14.25 1.64
N LEU A 14 -4.55 13.44 1.21
CA LEU A 14 -4.68 12.60 0.02
C LEU A 14 -5.82 11.58 0.13
N CYS A 15 -6.01 11.00 1.32
CA CYS A 15 -7.10 10.05 1.58
C CYS A 15 -8.48 10.64 1.26
N THR A 16 -8.71 11.92 1.55
CA THR A 16 -9.98 12.58 1.18
C THR A 16 -10.25 12.58 -0.33
N GLY A 17 -9.19 12.58 -1.14
CA GLY A 17 -9.28 12.44 -2.60
C GLY A 17 -9.49 11.00 -3.05
N LEU A 18 -8.86 10.03 -2.37
CA LEU A 18 -9.00 8.59 -2.65
C LEU A 18 -10.40 8.08 -2.30
N GLU A 19 -11.02 8.61 -1.25
CA GLU A 19 -12.40 8.30 -0.85
C GLU A 19 -13.46 8.80 -1.84
N ASN A 20 -13.08 9.66 -2.81
CA ASN A 20 -13.99 10.08 -3.86
C ASN A 20 -14.27 8.91 -4.81
N ILE A 21 -15.54 8.51 -4.93
CA ILE A 21 -16.02 7.43 -5.82
C ILE A 21 -15.59 7.61 -7.30
N ASN A 22 -15.29 8.84 -7.73
CA ASN A 22 -14.83 9.13 -9.08
C ASN A 22 -13.31 9.15 -9.23
N CYS A 23 -12.56 8.82 -8.17
CA CYS A 23 -11.11 8.75 -8.20
C CYS A 23 -10.66 7.60 -9.11
N LYS A 24 -9.88 7.93 -10.14
CA LYS A 24 -9.33 6.98 -11.11
C LYS A 24 -7.82 6.88 -11.02
N LEU A 25 -7.28 7.10 -9.83
CA LEU A 25 -5.84 7.02 -9.61
C LEU A 25 -5.41 5.55 -9.67
N GLU A 26 -4.54 5.23 -10.63
CA GLU A 26 -4.01 3.88 -10.82
C GLU A 26 -2.66 3.65 -10.12
N ILE A 27 -1.87 4.71 -9.96
CA ILE A 27 -0.52 4.65 -9.41
C ILE A 27 -0.34 5.74 -8.35
N LEU A 28 0.08 5.33 -7.15
CA LEU A 28 0.39 6.22 -6.03
C LEU A 28 1.77 5.89 -5.48
N ARG A 29 2.68 6.88 -5.52
CA ARG A 29 4.05 6.73 -5.00
C ARG A 29 4.31 7.77 -3.93
N LEU A 30 4.55 7.30 -2.71
CA LEU A 30 4.83 8.08 -1.51
C LEU A 30 6.14 7.62 -0.85
N SER A 31 7.14 7.32 -1.68
CA SER A 31 8.44 6.87 -1.20
C SER A 31 9.17 7.97 -0.41
N ASP A 32 9.81 7.61 0.71
CA ASP A 32 10.59 8.50 1.58
C ASP A 32 9.81 9.74 2.04
N CYS A 33 8.51 9.57 2.33
CA CYS A 33 7.60 10.66 2.71
C CYS A 33 7.49 10.90 4.23
N SER A 34 8.29 10.20 5.04
CA SER A 34 8.21 10.17 6.52
C SER A 34 6.81 9.82 7.02
N ILE A 35 6.16 8.88 6.35
CA ILE A 35 4.87 8.33 6.75
C ILE A 35 5.13 7.35 7.89
N THR A 36 4.31 7.44 8.93
CA THR A 36 4.33 6.53 10.08
C THR A 36 3.13 5.58 10.02
N GLU A 37 3.05 4.67 10.99
CA GLU A 37 1.93 3.77 11.20
C GLU A 37 0.54 4.43 11.02
N GLU A 38 0.37 5.66 11.49
CA GLU A 38 -0.91 6.39 11.38
C GLU A 38 -1.27 6.77 9.95
N GLY A 39 -0.28 7.09 9.12
CA GLY A 39 -0.49 7.33 7.69
C GLY A 39 -0.82 6.05 6.94
N TYR A 40 -0.18 4.93 7.27
CA TYR A 40 -0.50 3.61 6.68
C TYR A 40 -1.93 3.17 6.98
N LYS A 41 -2.37 3.34 8.24
CA LYS A 41 -3.77 3.12 8.65
C LYS A 41 -4.76 3.96 7.84
N ALA A 42 -4.50 5.27 7.76
CA ALA A 42 -5.37 6.19 7.04
C ALA A 42 -5.47 5.84 5.55
N LEU A 43 -4.34 5.49 4.92
CA LEU A 43 -4.30 5.09 3.52
C LEU A 43 -5.09 3.80 3.28
N SER A 44 -4.87 2.78 4.11
CA SER A 44 -5.56 1.48 4.00
C SER A 44 -7.07 1.67 4.14
N SER A 45 -7.51 2.41 5.17
CA SER A 45 -8.93 2.73 5.38
C SER A 45 -9.58 3.42 4.17
N ALA A 46 -8.88 4.38 3.55
CA ALA A 46 -9.40 5.09 2.39
C ALA A 46 -9.54 4.16 1.16
N LEU A 47 -8.56 3.28 0.94
CA LEU A 47 -8.55 2.32 -0.16
C LEU A 47 -9.58 1.19 0.02
N ILE A 48 -9.89 0.81 1.27
CA ILE A 48 -10.97 -0.13 1.59
C ILE A 48 -12.34 0.54 1.36
N SER A 49 -12.52 1.77 1.87
CA SER A 49 -13.80 2.49 1.81
C SER A 49 -14.25 2.79 0.38
N ASN A 50 -13.29 3.01 -0.51
CA ASN A 50 -13.54 3.15 -1.93
C ASN A 50 -12.56 2.24 -2.66
N PRO A 51 -12.98 1.04 -3.11
CA PRO A 51 -12.11 0.13 -3.84
C PRO A 51 -11.64 0.82 -5.10
N SER A 52 -10.48 1.44 -4.97
CA SER A 52 -9.95 2.36 -5.96
C SER A 52 -9.48 1.59 -7.18
N HIS A 53 -9.31 2.31 -8.29
CA HIS A 53 -8.62 1.79 -9.46
C HIS A 53 -7.10 1.65 -9.25
N LEU A 54 -6.62 1.72 -8.00
CA LEU A 54 -5.21 1.72 -7.68
C LEU A 54 -4.63 0.31 -7.88
N ILE A 55 -3.66 0.24 -8.79
CA ILE A 55 -2.97 -0.98 -9.20
C ILE A 55 -1.57 -1.01 -8.60
N GLU A 56 -0.93 0.16 -8.43
CA GLU A 56 0.41 0.29 -7.86
C GLU A 56 0.43 1.27 -6.68
N LEU A 57 0.94 0.79 -5.55
CA LEU A 57 1.23 1.58 -4.35
C LEU A 57 2.68 1.39 -3.91
N ASP A 58 3.44 2.48 -3.92
CA ASP A 58 4.82 2.52 -3.42
C ASP A 58 4.91 3.38 -2.16
N LEU A 59 5.27 2.75 -1.04
CA LEU A 59 5.48 3.32 0.28
C LEU A 59 6.91 3.05 0.79
N THR A 60 7.86 2.74 -0.09
CA THR A 60 9.25 2.46 0.30
C THR A 60 9.87 3.61 1.09
N GLY A 61 10.77 3.31 2.04
CA GLY A 61 11.43 4.34 2.83
C GLY A 61 10.55 5.04 3.89
N ASN A 62 9.39 4.46 4.23
CA ASN A 62 8.56 4.88 5.35
C ASN A 62 8.51 3.81 6.45
N ASP A 63 7.90 4.13 7.59
CA ASP A 63 7.80 3.22 8.73
C ASP A 63 6.34 2.81 8.99
N PRO A 64 5.92 1.61 8.57
CA PRO A 64 4.55 1.15 8.78
C PRO A 64 4.21 0.84 10.24
N GLY A 65 5.19 0.58 11.12
CA GLY A 65 4.93 -0.05 12.42
C GLY A 65 4.23 -1.41 12.31
N GLU A 66 3.97 -2.09 13.42
CA GLU A 66 3.31 -3.41 13.40
C GLU A 66 1.86 -3.29 12.89
N SER A 67 1.12 -2.28 13.36
CA SER A 67 -0.29 -2.21 13.03
C SER A 67 -0.58 -1.61 11.66
N GLY A 68 0.35 -0.82 11.08
CA GLY A 68 0.24 -0.38 9.69
C GLY A 68 0.46 -1.53 8.71
N VAL A 69 1.33 -2.49 9.04
CA VAL A 69 1.46 -3.74 8.25
C VAL A 69 0.17 -4.54 8.30
N ASN A 70 -0.43 -4.73 9.49
CA ASN A 70 -1.69 -5.46 9.63
C ASN A 70 -2.82 -4.82 8.79
N GLN A 71 -2.90 -3.49 8.75
CA GLN A 71 -3.91 -2.79 7.95
C GLN A 71 -3.70 -2.94 6.44
N LEU A 72 -2.45 -2.98 5.98
CA LEU A 72 -2.15 -3.30 4.58
C LEU A 72 -2.56 -4.75 4.25
N CYS A 73 -2.33 -5.69 5.17
CA CYS A 73 -2.79 -7.06 5.01
C CYS A 73 -4.32 -7.12 4.88
N ASP A 74 -5.05 -6.42 5.76
CA ASP A 74 -6.52 -6.34 5.70
C ASP A 74 -6.99 -5.79 4.34
N LEU A 75 -6.38 -4.71 3.85
CA LEU A 75 -6.66 -4.15 2.52
C LEU A 75 -6.47 -5.18 1.39
N LEU A 76 -5.44 -6.01 1.44
CA LEU A 76 -5.16 -7.04 0.42
C LEU A 76 -6.14 -8.22 0.48
N GLN A 77 -6.80 -8.44 1.62
CA GLN A 77 -7.85 -9.46 1.76
C GLN A 77 -9.21 -8.98 1.25
N GLU A 78 -9.38 -7.69 0.98
CA GLU A 78 -10.64 -7.16 0.47
C GLU A 78 -10.91 -7.67 -0.96
N PRO A 79 -12.12 -8.20 -1.23
CA PRO A 79 -12.45 -8.82 -2.52
C PRO A 79 -12.43 -7.83 -3.69
N ASN A 80 -12.50 -6.53 -3.40
CA ASN A 80 -12.50 -5.46 -4.41
C ASN A 80 -11.14 -4.76 -4.52
N CYS A 81 -10.10 -5.27 -3.84
CA CYS A 81 -8.76 -4.73 -3.94
C CYS A 81 -8.18 -5.00 -5.33
N GLN A 82 -7.76 -3.95 -6.03
CA GLN A 82 -7.18 -4.01 -7.38
C GLN A 82 -5.65 -3.84 -7.38
N LEU A 83 -5.04 -3.82 -6.19
CA LEU A 83 -3.59 -3.65 -6.06
C LEU A 83 -2.86 -4.89 -6.57
N ASN A 84 -2.14 -4.73 -7.67
CA ASN A 84 -1.24 -5.76 -8.20
C ASN A 84 0.20 -5.57 -7.68
N THR A 85 0.57 -4.35 -7.30
CA THR A 85 1.92 -4.04 -6.85
C THR A 85 1.86 -3.18 -5.60
N LEU A 86 2.37 -3.73 -4.50
CA LEU A 86 2.53 -3.04 -3.24
C LEU A 86 4.01 -3.11 -2.83
N ARG A 87 4.65 -1.95 -2.65
CA ARG A 87 6.04 -1.86 -2.18
C ARG A 87 6.07 -1.12 -0.86
N PHE A 88 6.43 -1.81 0.24
CA PHE A 88 6.60 -1.17 1.54
C PHE A 88 7.64 -1.95 2.35
N LEU A 89 8.92 -1.62 2.22
CA LEU A 89 9.97 -2.16 3.07
C LEU A 89 10.98 -1.03 3.29
N GLY A 90 11.26 -0.73 4.54
CA GLY A 90 12.42 0.07 4.93
C GLY A 90 13.67 -0.82 4.96
N PRO A 91 14.89 -0.23 4.97
CA PRO A 91 16.15 -0.98 5.01
C PRO A 91 16.31 -1.92 6.23
N ALA A 92 15.41 -1.85 7.22
CA ALA A 92 15.38 -2.72 8.39
C ALA A 92 14.58 -4.02 8.21
N ALA A 93 13.90 -4.22 7.08
CA ALA A 93 13.04 -5.39 6.86
C ALA A 93 13.78 -6.66 6.40
N ASP A 94 15.11 -6.59 6.25
CA ASP A 94 15.97 -7.72 5.85
C ASP A 94 15.99 -8.85 6.90
N GLU A 95 15.49 -8.63 8.11
CA GLU A 95 15.40 -9.64 9.16
C GLU A 95 13.98 -10.19 9.39
N GLY A 96 12.93 -9.72 8.68
CA GLY A 96 11.57 -9.84 9.22
C GLY A 96 10.36 -10.04 8.29
N CYS A 97 10.45 -10.17 6.96
CA CYS A 97 9.21 -10.28 6.15
C CYS A 97 9.29 -11.25 4.96
N GLN A 98 8.75 -12.46 5.16
CA GLN A 98 8.29 -13.38 4.11
C GLN A 98 6.80 -13.19 3.77
N TYR A 99 6.23 -11.98 3.91
CA TYR A 99 4.76 -11.83 3.92
C TYR A 99 4.10 -11.31 2.63
N VAL A 100 4.86 -10.97 1.58
CA VAL A 100 4.27 -10.45 0.32
C VAL A 100 4.64 -11.20 -0.96
N THR A 101 5.57 -12.15 -0.91
CA THR A 101 5.92 -12.95 -2.11
C THR A 101 4.81 -13.93 -2.50
N GLY A 102 3.88 -14.26 -1.59
CA GLY A 102 2.84 -15.27 -1.85
C GLY A 102 1.67 -14.85 -2.74
N ILE A 103 1.55 -13.57 -3.11
CA ILE A 103 0.38 -13.06 -3.86
C ILE A 103 0.69 -12.77 -5.34
N VAL A 104 1.96 -12.82 -5.74
CA VAL A 104 2.42 -12.53 -7.11
C VAL A 104 2.94 -13.73 -7.88
N ASP A 105 3.04 -14.92 -7.25
CA ASP A 105 3.50 -16.16 -7.88
C ASP A 105 2.35 -17.15 -8.20
N GLU A 106 1.16 -16.68 -8.58
CA GLU A 106 0.20 -17.52 -9.30
C GLU A 106 0.33 -17.23 -10.81
N VAL A 107 1.45 -17.66 -11.39
CA VAL A 107 1.56 -17.89 -12.83
C VAL A 107 1.53 -19.39 -13.08
N ASP A 108 0.34 -19.84 -13.48
CA ASP A 108 0.07 -20.95 -14.40
C ASP A 108 1.29 -21.81 -14.79
N ASP A 109 1.43 -22.98 -14.16
CA ASP A 109 2.02 -24.15 -14.82
C ASP A 109 0.90 -25.17 -15.05
N ALA A 110 0.06 -24.86 -16.04
CA ALA A 110 -0.64 -25.88 -16.79
C ALA A 110 0.38 -26.59 -17.71
N ASP A 111 0.80 -27.81 -17.34
CA ASP A 111 0.95 -28.86 -18.36
C ASP A 111 0.75 -30.24 -17.74
N SER A 112 -0.38 -30.87 -18.09
CA SER A 112 -0.57 -32.30 -17.97
C SER A 112 0.16 -33.00 -19.12
N PRO A 113 0.77 -34.15 -18.83
CA PRO A 113 0.23 -35.36 -19.42
C PRO A 113 -0.05 -36.47 -18.40
#